data_AF-A0AAW9D0G0-F1
#
_entry.id   AF-A0AAW9D0G0-F1
#
_cell.length_a   1.000
_cell.length_b   1.000
_cell.length_c   1.000
_cell.angle_alpha   90.00
_cell.angle_beta   90.00
_cell.angle_gamma   90.00
#
_symmetry.space_group_name_H-M   'P 1'
#
loop_
_entity.id
_entity.type
_entity.pdbx_description
1 polymer ?
#
loop_
_entity_poly.entity_id
_entity_poly.type
_entity_poly.pdbx_seq_one_letter_code
_entity_poly.pdbx_strand_id
1 'polypeptide(L)' 'MVQCPEGGPWDTCIQNARGMCGGDFDTIRQSVDNGMRNLLFACKARNGL' A
#
# COMPACT_ATOMS: atom_id res chain seq x y z
N MET A 1 -1.56 3.48 -5.99
CA MET A 1 -2.44 3.49 -4.81
C MET A 1 -3.20 2.18 -4.76
N VAL A 2 -3.54 1.70 -3.57
CA VAL A 2 -4.37 0.51 -3.37
C VAL A 2 -5.54 0.83 -2.44
N GLN A 3 -6.68 0.22 -2.75
CA GLN A 3 -7.88 0.27 -1.92
C GLN A 3 -8.14 -1.11 -1.32
N CYS A 4 -8.54 -1.13 -0.06
CA CYS A 4 -8.67 -2.33 0.74
C CYS A 4 -9.84 -2.14 1.71
N PRO A 5 -10.59 -3.20 2.05
CA PRO A 5 -11.68 -3.09 3.02
C PRO A 5 -11.16 -2.59 4.38
N GLU A 6 -11.94 -1.76 5.08
CA GLU A 6 -11.61 -1.39 6.47
C GLU A 6 -11.71 -2.59 7.42
N GLY A 7 -12.52 -3.58 7.04
CA GLY A 7 -12.71 -4.86 7.74
C GLY A 7 -11.44 -5.71 7.76
N GLY A 8 -10.44 -5.26 8.52
CA GLY A 8 -9.15 -5.91 8.68
C GLY A 8 -8.02 -4.91 8.97
N PRO A 9 -6.86 -5.41 9.43
CA PRO A 9 -5.66 -4.60 9.58
C PRO A 9 -5.13 -4.09 8.23
N TRP A 10 -4.32 -3.04 8.26
CA TRP A 10 -3.67 -2.47 7.07
C TRP A 10 -2.78 -3.48 6.31
N ASP A 11 -2.45 -4.63 6.92
CA ASP A 11 -1.70 -5.71 6.30
C ASP A 11 -2.18 -6.06 4.90
N THR A 12 -3.49 -6.14 4.64
CA THR A 12 -4.00 -6.42 3.29
C THR A 12 -3.57 -5.36 2.28
N CYS A 13 -3.64 -4.08 2.67
CA CYS A 13 -3.20 -2.97 1.83
C CYS A 13 -1.68 -3.02 1.59
N ILE A 14 -0.91 -3.31 2.64
CA ILE A 14 0.55 -3.38 2.61
C ILE A 14 1.02 -4.56 1.75
N GLN A 15 0.40 -5.73 1.88
CA GLN A 15 0.71 -6.92 1.08
C GLN A 15 0.41 -6.69 -0.40
N ASN A 16 -0.74 -6.07 -0.72
CA ASN A 16 -1.06 -5.70 -2.10
C ASN A 16 -0.06 -4.68 -2.65
N ALA A 17 0.29 -3.63 -1.90
CA ALA A 17 1.29 -2.65 -2.31
C ALA A 17 2.68 -3.28 -2.54
N ARG A 18 3.13 -4.17 -1.64
CA ARG A 18 4.35 -4.97 -1.81
C ARG A 18 4.32 -5.83 -3.07
N GLY A 19 3.20 -6.52 -3.32
CA GLY A 19 3.00 -7.32 -4.53
C GLY A 19 3.06 -6.48 -5.80
N MET A 20 2.46 -5.29 -5.80
CA MET A 20 2.50 -4.35 -6.93
C MET A 20 3.91 -3.82 -7.20
N CYS A 21 4.73 -3.62 -6.16
CA CYS A 21 6.10 -3.16 -6.30
C CYS A 21 7.13 -4.28 -6.51
N GLY A 22 6.77 -5.54 -6.26
CA GLY A 22 7.71 -6.65 -6.26
C GLY A 22 8.82 -6.48 -5.21
N GLY A 23 8.52 -5.81 -4.08
CA GLY A 23 9.50 -5.45 -3.06
C GLY A 23 9.02 -4.36 -2.12
N ASP A 24 9.96 -3.64 -1.51
CA ASP A 24 9.66 -2.56 -0.58
C ASP A 24 9.02 -1.36 -1.27
N PHE A 25 8.20 -0.66 -0.49
CA PHE A 25 7.52 0.55 -0.91
C PHE A 25 7.54 1.57 0.22
N ASP A 26 7.46 2.85 -0.14
CA ASP A 26 7.24 3.94 0.79
C ASP A 26 5.77 4.30 0.83
N THR A 27 5.25 4.45 2.05
CA THR A 27 3.88 4.91 2.25
C THR A 27 3.86 6.43 2.16
N ILE A 28 3.16 6.96 1.16
CA ILE A 28 3.00 8.40 0.95
C ILE A 28 1.80 8.91 1.74
N ARG A 29 0.67 8.19 1.68
CA ARG A 29 -0.56 8.59 2.37
C ARG A 29 -1.40 7.38 2.77
N GLN A 30 -1.96 7.44 3.97
CA GLN A 30 -2.95 6.49 4.48
C GLN A 30 -4.20 7.27 4.85
N SER A 31 -5.35 6.81 4.37
CA SER A 31 -6.65 7.41 4.71
C SER A 31 -7.73 6.34 4.72
N VAL A 32 -8.75 6.53 5.54
CA VAL A 32 -9.94 5.67 5.55
C VAL A 32 -11.12 6.53 5.12
N ASP A 33 -11.83 6.09 4.09
CA ASP A 33 -12.97 6.79 3.51
C ASP A 33 -14.09 5.80 3.21
N ASN A 34 -15.31 6.07 3.68
CA ASN A 34 -16.51 5.24 3.45
C ASN A 34 -16.31 3.72 3.69
N GLY A 35 -15.59 3.33 4.75
CA GLY A 35 -15.33 1.92 5.05
C GLY A 35 -14.25 1.28 4.16
N MET A 36 -13.52 2.08 3.38
CA MET A 36 -12.40 1.66 2.56
C MET A 36 -11.11 2.35 3.00
N ARG A 37 -10.06 1.56 3.17
CA ARG A 37 -8.70 2.04 3.38
C ARG A 37 -8.08 2.37 2.03
N ASN A 38 -7.58 3.59 1.91
CA ASN A 38 -6.84 4.10 0.78
C ASN A 38 -5.36 4.23 1.17
N LEU A 39 -4.50 3.45 0.53
CA LEU A 39 -3.05 3.50 0.71
C LEU A 39 -2.41 4.04 -0.57
N LEU A 40 -1.89 5.26 -0.51
CA LEU A 40 -1.01 5.82 -1.53
C LEU A 40 0.43 5.43 -1.17
N PHE A 41 1.10 4.79 -2.11
CA PHE A 41 2.47 4.32 -1.96
C PHE A 41 3.28 4.62 -3.22
N ALA A 42 4.59 4.73 -3.05
CA ALA A 42 5.55 4.66 -4.14
C ALA A 42 6.41 3.42 -3.97
N CYS A 43 6.63 2.69 -5.05
CA CYS A 43 7.60 1.61 -5.05
C CYS A 43 8.99 2.19 -4.81
N LYS A 44 9.73 1.59 -3.88
CA LYS A 44 11.14 1.94 -3.77
C LYS A 44 11.80 1.50 -5.07
N ALA A 45 12.63 2.38 -5.62
CA ALA A 45 13.54 1.95 -6.66
C ALA A 45 14.32 0.77 -6.08
N ARG A 46 14.19 -0.41 -6.69
CA ARG A 46 15.12 -1.50 -6.45
C ARG A 46 16.44 -0.92 -6.97
N ASN A 47 17.26 -0.37 -6.08
CA ASN A 47 18.55 0.23 -6.43
C ASN A 47 19.35 -0.83 -7.17
N GLY A 48 19.23 -0.83 -8.50
CA GLY A 48 20.12 -1.51 -9.41
C GLY A 48 21.32 -0.59 -9.57
N LEU A 49 22.19 -0.61 -8.57
CA LEU A 49 23.57 -0.14 -8.66
C LEU A 49 24.46 -1.24 -8.12
#